data_AF-A0A925MG61-F1
#
_entry.id   AF-A0A925MG61-F1
#
_cell.length_a   1.000
_cell.length_b   1.000
_cell.length_c   1.000
_cell.angle_alpha   90.00
_cell.angle_beta   90.00
_cell.angle_gamma   90.00
#
_symmetry.space_group_name_H-M   'P 1'
#
loop_
_entity.id
_entity.type
_entity.pdbx_description
1 polymer ?
#
loop_
_entity_poly.entity_id
_entity_poly.type
_entity_poly.pdbx_seq_one_letter_code
_entity_poly.pdbx_strand_id
1 'polypeptide(L)' 'MPRYELSEGTSNKFWEITLSGTSFTTTYGRIGTAGQSTLKEFKTAAAAQKEHDKLVAEKTKKGYSKK' A
#
# COMPACT_ATOMS: atom_id res chain seq x y z
N MET A 1 1.39 10.69 0.80
CA MET A 1 0.95 9.32 0.44
C MET A 1 2.21 8.48 0.31
N PRO A 2 2.50 7.57 1.26
CA PRO A 2 3.68 6.72 1.15
C PRO A 2 3.53 5.74 -0.03
N ARG A 3 4.46 5.83 -0.97
CA ARG A 3 4.57 4.95 -2.13
C ARG A 3 5.73 3.99 -1.93
N TYR A 4 5.48 2.74 -2.28
CA TYR A 4 6.44 1.67 -2.22
C TYR A 4 6.62 1.06 -3.60
N GLU A 5 7.86 0.79 -3.97
CA GLU A 5 8.20 0.26 -5.29
C GLU A 5 8.99 -1.03 -5.13
N LEU A 6 8.70 -1.99 -6.01
CA LEU A 6 9.41 -3.26 -6.10
C LEU A 6 9.83 -3.43 -7.57
N SER A 7 11.13 -3.48 -7.80
CA SER A 7 11.72 -3.70 -9.12
C SER A 7 12.53 -4.98 -9.07
N GLU A 8 11.95 -6.06 -9.60
CA GLU A 8 12.62 -7.37 -9.73
C GLU A 8 12.65 -7.77 -11.21
N GLY A 9 13.84 -7.69 -11.83
CA GLY A 9 14.03 -7.96 -13.26
C GLY A 9 13.18 -7.02 -14.13
N THR A 10 12.25 -7.58 -14.90
CA THR A 10 11.30 -6.82 -15.73
C THR A 10 10.02 -6.41 -14.99
N SER A 11 9.83 -6.90 -13.75
CA SER A 11 8.66 -6.57 -12.94
C SER A 11 8.89 -5.27 -12.16
N ASN A 12 8.37 -4.18 -12.71
CA ASN A 12 8.30 -2.88 -12.04
C ASN A 12 6.90 -2.70 -11.44
N LYS A 13 6.77 -2.86 -10.13
CA LYS A 13 5.49 -2.78 -9.41
C LYS A 13 5.51 -1.63 -8.43
N PHE A 14 4.36 -1.00 -8.25
CA PHE A 14 4.14 -0.03 -7.19
C PHE A 14 2.99 -0.48 -6.28
N TRP A 15 3.07 -0.06 -5.03
CA TRP A 15 2.05 -0.23 -4.03
C TRP A 15 2.03 1.04 -3.17
N GLU A 16 0.87 1.62 -3.00
CA GLU A 16 0.61 2.84 -2.26
C GLU A 16 -0.47 2.55 -1.23
N ILE A 17 -0.36 3.18 -0.07
CA ILE A 17 -1.38 3.10 0.95
C ILE A 17 -1.62 4.48 1.56
N THR A 18 -2.88 4.85 1.67
CA THR A 18 -3.30 6.13 2.25
C THR A 18 -4.34 5.85 3.31
N LEU A 19 -4.01 6.14 4.56
CA LEU A 19 -4.94 6.06 5.68
C LEU A 19 -5.75 7.36 5.78
N SER A 20 -7.07 7.22 5.84
CA SER A 20 -8.05 8.30 5.99
C SER A 20 -9.01 7.96 7.13
N GLY A 21 -8.65 8.40 8.34
CA GLY A 21 -9.46 8.21 9.54
C GLY A 21 -9.71 6.73 9.85
N THR A 22 -10.94 6.27 9.63
CA THR A 22 -11.39 4.88 9.85
C THR A 22 -11.25 3.99 8.62
N SER A 23 -10.68 4.49 7.53
CA SER A 23 -10.53 3.74 6.27
C SER A 23 -9.12 3.91 5.73
N PHE A 24 -8.68 3.00 4.86
CA PHE A 24 -7.52 3.25 4.04
C PHE A 24 -7.78 2.84 2.59
N THR A 25 -7.07 3.49 1.67
CA THR A 25 -7.04 3.14 0.26
C THR A 25 -5.67 2.58 -0.07
N THR A 26 -5.62 1.36 -0.60
CA THR A 26 -4.40 0.79 -1.19
C THR A 26 -4.48 0.88 -2.71
N THR A 27 -3.47 1.42 -3.36
CA THR A 27 -3.36 1.43 -4.83
C THR A 27 -2.16 0.60 -5.25
N TYR A 28 -2.31 -0.29 -6.23
CA TYR A 28 -1.22 -1.15 -6.68
C TYR A 28 -1.26 -1.39 -8.18
N GLY A 29 -0.11 -1.61 -8.78
CA GLY A 29 -0.04 -1.81 -10.23
C GLY A 29 1.38 -1.96 -10.73
N ARG A 30 1.52 -1.96 -12.06
CA ARG A 30 2.83 -1.84 -12.71
C ARG A 30 3.17 -0.36 -12.87
N ILE A 31 4.42 0.01 -12.66
CA ILE A 31 4.87 1.38 -12.88
C ILE A 31 4.62 1.73 -14.35
N GLY A 32 3.92 2.85 -14.60
CA GLY A 32 3.48 3.26 -15.94
C GLY A 32 2.05 2.86 -16.31
N THR A 33 1.30 2.18 -15.43
CA THR A 33 -0.14 1.97 -15.58
C THR A 33 -0.93 2.72 -14.51
N ALA A 34 -2.23 2.91 -14.73
CA ALA A 34 -3.12 3.53 -13.73
C ALA A 34 -3.23 2.72 -12.42
N GLY A 35 -2.91 1.42 -12.46
CA GLY A 35 -3.06 0.52 -11.31
C GLY A 35 -4.52 0.26 -10.93
N GLN A 36 -4.70 -0.39 -9.79
CA GLN A 36 -5.99 -0.67 -9.18
C GLN A 36 -5.99 -0.12 -7.75
N SER A 37 -7.09 0.51 -7.36
CA SER A 37 -7.29 1.03 -6.01
C SER A 37 -8.35 0.23 -5.27
N THR A 38 -8.06 -0.09 -4.02
CA THR A 38 -8.96 -0.82 -3.12
C THR A 38 -9.14 0.01 -1.85
N LEU A 39 -10.37 0.41 -1.58
CA LEU A 39 -10.76 1.03 -0.31
C LEU A 39 -11.12 -0.05 0.70
N LYS A 40 -10.64 0.09 1.93
CA LYS A 40 -11.01 -0.78 3.05
C LYS A 40 -11.42 0.08 4.24
N GLU A 41 -12.64 -0.14 4.71
CA GLU A 41 -13.22 0.60 5.82
C GLU A 41 -13.19 -0.24 7.10
N PHE A 42 -13.00 0.43 8.23
CA PHE A 42 -12.92 -0.16 9.56
C PHE A 42 -13.88 0.56 10.50
N LYS A 43 -14.22 -0.11 11.60
CA LYS A 43 -15.08 0.46 12.64
C LYS A 43 -14.42 1.57 13.45
N THR A 44 -13.09 1.60 13.52
CA THR A 44 -12.32 2.58 14.31
C THR A 44 -11.04 2.99 13.61
N ALA A 45 -10.56 4.21 13.89
CA ALA A 45 -9.31 4.72 13.33
C ALA A 45 -8.10 3.91 13.80
N ALA A 46 -8.13 3.45 15.06
CA ALA A 46 -7.09 2.58 15.60
C ALA A 46 -7.01 1.23 14.86
N ALA A 47 -8.14 0.64 14.46
CA ALA A 47 -8.15 -0.59 13.68
C ALA A 47 -7.59 -0.37 12.26
N ALA A 48 -7.97 0.73 11.62
CA ALA A 48 -7.46 1.11 10.29
C ALA A 48 -5.94 1.35 10.32
N GLN A 49 -5.45 2.07 11.33
CA GLN A 49 -4.01 2.32 11.54
C GLN A 49 -3.24 1.01 11.80
N LYS A 50 -3.75 0.14 12.68
CA LYS A 50 -3.10 -1.14 12.99
C LYS A 50 -2.96 -2.04 11.77
N GLU A 51 -4.02 -2.14 10.95
CA GLU A 51 -3.98 -2.92 9.71
C GLU A 51 -3.10 -2.24 8.65
N HIS A 52 -3.11 -0.91 8.55
CA HIS A 52 -2.19 -0.14 7.71
C HIS A 52 -0.73 -0.47 8.03
N ASP A 53 -0.33 -0.38 9.30
CA ASP A 53 1.05 -0.63 9.72
C ASP A 53 1.46 -2.09 9.51
N LYS A 54 0.53 -3.02 9.74
CA LYS A 54 0.72 -4.43 9.43
C LYS A 54 0.99 -4.65 7.95
N LEU A 55 0.16 -4.09 7.06
CA LEU A 55 0.33 -4.19 5.61
C LEU A 55 1.66 -3.59 5.15
N VAL A 56 2.02 -2.42 5.67
CA VAL A 56 3.32 -1.76 5.39
C VAL A 56 4.48 -2.67 5.78
N ALA A 57 4.44 -3.26 6.98
CA ALA A 57 5.50 -4.17 7.44
C ALA A 57 5.58 -5.44 6.57
N GLU A 58 4.44 -6.03 6.20
CA GLU A 58 4.40 -7.20 5.32
C GLU A 58 4.95 -6.88 3.91
N LYS A 59 4.62 -5.71 3.35
CA LYS A 59 5.14 -5.30 2.03
C LYS A 59 6.62 -4.99 2.08
N THR A 60 7.07 -4.26 3.09
CA THR A 60 8.50 -3.96 3.29
C THR A 60 9.33 -5.23 3.43
N LYS A 61 8.81 -6.23 4.17
CA LYS A 61 9.44 -7.56 4.29
C LYS A 61 9.52 -8.33 2.97
N LYS A 62 8.61 -8.06 2.02
CA LYS A 62 8.62 -8.63 0.66
C LYS A 62 9.57 -7.88 -0.31
N GLY A 63 10.38 -6.95 0.18
CA GLY A 63 11.33 -6.20 -0.64
C GLY A 63 10.78 -4.92 -1.26
N TYR A 64 9.54 -4.54 -0.95
CA TYR A 64 9.03 -3.23 -1.36
C TYR A 64 9.77 -2.13 -0.61
N SER A 65 10.41 -1.24 -1.36
CA SER A 65 11.17 -0.14 -0.78
C SER A 65 10.34 1.14 -0.82
N LYS A 66 10.31 1.88 0.29
CA LYS A 66 9.67 3.19 0.36
C LYS A 66 10.43 4.17 -0.54
N LYS A 67 9.70 4.87 -1.40
CA LYS A 67 10.22 5.93 -2.27
C LYS A 67 9.97 7.31 -1.69
#